data_AF-A0A847Z6Q1-F1
#
_entry.id   AF-A0A847Z6Q1-F1
#
_cell.length_a   1.000
_cell.length_b   1.000
_cell.length_c   1.000
_cell.angle_alpha   90.00
_cell.angle_beta   90.00
_cell.angle_gamma   90.00
#
_symmetry.space_group_name_H-M   'P 1'
#
loop_
_entity.id
_entity.type
_entity.pdbx_description
1 polymer ?
#
loop_
_entity_poly.entity_id
_entity_poly.type
_entity_poly.pdbx_seq_one_letter_code
_entity_poly.pdbx_strand_id
1 'polypeptide(L)'
;MDGFYNKIICTSGEEILIAGLCKKGTGKTNFEKCSAFINLSFNKNDDAYDVDYKLAEKIKAVFNEAVYAAGASVKAEHIISQSTGGVIGSPKEHIKSADGDIEYIGDGLYLLSLPEGPGVAAKCEKEIMYQIYSIIKNSKEGKQECNLKITEYLNKCNITNYLIVNDGSGENNAAYVLCKAGDVYELS
;
A
#
# COMPACT_ATOMS: atom_id res chain seq x y z
N MET A 1 -4.13 -8.07 15.24
CA MET A 1 -3.07 -7.82 14.24
C MET A 1 -2.52 -6.45 14.55
N ASP A 2 -1.24 -6.23 14.30
CA ASP A 2 -0.62 -4.92 14.47
C ASP A 2 -0.40 -4.31 13.09
N GLY A 3 -0.36 -2.98 13.04
CA GLY A 3 0.04 -2.20 11.89
C GLY A 3 1.33 -1.45 12.17
N PHE A 4 2.01 -1.05 11.11
CA PHE A 4 3.08 -0.05 11.17
C PHE A 4 2.84 0.98 10.08
N TYR A 5 3.23 2.22 10.34
CA TYR A 5 3.17 3.31 9.38
C TYR A 5 4.41 4.20 9.57
N ASN A 6 5.04 4.59 8.47
CA ASN A 6 6.19 5.49 8.51
C ASN A 6 6.22 6.41 7.29
N LYS A 7 6.82 7.59 7.47
CA LYS A 7 7.14 8.55 6.43
C LYS A 7 8.66 8.67 6.36
N ILE A 8 9.25 8.32 5.23
CA ILE A 8 10.70 8.25 5.07
C ILE A 8 11.11 9.13 3.90
N ILE A 9 12.03 10.06 4.13
CA ILE A 9 12.72 10.75 3.04
C ILE A 9 13.86 9.85 2.55
N CYS A 10 13.81 9.46 1.28
CA CYS A 10 14.82 8.60 0.67
C CYS A 10 16.04 9.40 0.16
N THR A 11 17.06 8.70 -0.34
CA THR A 11 18.36 9.30 -0.70
C THR A 11 18.24 10.33 -1.83
N SER A 12 17.32 10.12 -2.77
CA SER A 12 17.03 11.09 -3.85
C SER A 12 16.13 12.24 -3.42
N GLY A 13 15.62 12.24 -2.18
CA GLY A 13 14.88 13.34 -1.57
C GLY A 13 13.36 13.19 -1.60
N GLU A 14 12.82 12.18 -2.27
CA GLU A 14 11.37 11.91 -2.28
C GLU A 14 10.89 11.34 -0.94
N GLU A 15 9.68 11.74 -0.53
CA GLU A 15 8.96 11.16 0.61
C GLU A 15 8.29 9.85 0.19
N ILE A 16 8.62 8.78 0.90
CA ILE A 16 7.98 7.47 0.80
C ILE A 16 7.07 7.29 2.00
N LEU A 17 5.78 7.11 1.74
CA LEU A 17 4.81 6.62 2.71
C LEU A 17 4.84 5.10 2.69
N ILE A 18 4.95 4.46 3.85
CA ILE A 18 5.00 3.00 3.94
C ILE A 18 4.20 2.50 5.13
N ALA A 19 3.42 1.44 4.90
CA ALA A 19 2.69 0.78 5.96
C ALA A 19 2.50 -0.70 5.71
N GLY A 20 2.06 -1.42 6.74
CA GLY A 20 1.73 -2.83 6.59
C GLY A 20 0.98 -3.40 7.77
N LEU A 21 0.40 -4.57 7.51
CA LEU A 21 -0.37 -5.40 8.42
C LEU A 21 0.48 -6.62 8.80
N CYS A 22 0.69 -6.82 10.09
CA CYS A 22 1.65 -7.81 10.58
C CYS A 22 1.13 -8.57 11.79
N LYS A 23 1.80 -9.68 12.10
CA LYS A 23 1.54 -10.52 13.26
C LYS A 23 1.56 -9.67 14.54
N LYS A 24 0.59 -9.92 15.42
CA LYS A 24 0.49 -9.24 16.72
C LYS A 24 1.82 -9.35 17.49
N GLY A 25 2.27 -8.24 18.08
CA GLY A 25 3.53 -8.13 18.81
C GLY A 25 4.74 -7.81 17.93
N THR A 26 4.58 -7.64 16.62
CA THR A 26 5.71 -7.36 15.69
C THR A 26 5.65 -5.98 15.04
N GLY A 27 4.60 -5.19 15.32
CA GLY A 27 4.41 -3.87 14.70
C GLY A 27 5.60 -2.93 14.91
N LYS A 28 6.10 -2.80 16.15
CA LYS A 28 7.26 -1.96 16.47
C LYS A 28 8.52 -2.34 15.69
N THR A 29 8.84 -3.64 15.65
CA THR A 29 10.03 -4.13 14.93
C THR A 29 9.92 -3.86 13.44
N ASN A 30 8.72 -4.01 12.85
CA ASN A 30 8.51 -3.71 11.43
C ASN A 30 8.53 -2.20 11.15
N PHE A 31 8.01 -1.38 12.07
CA PHE A 31 8.14 0.07 12.01
C PHE A 31 9.62 0.52 11.98
N GLU A 32 10.48 -0.05 12.85
CA GLU A 32 11.91 0.28 12.89
C GLU A 32 12.64 -0.11 11.60
N LYS A 33 12.24 -1.23 10.98
CA LYS A 33 12.77 -1.69 9.69
C LYS A 33 12.46 -0.75 8.53
N CYS A 34 11.43 0.10 8.61
CA CYS A 34 11.13 1.10 7.58
C CYS A 34 12.31 2.05 7.33
N SER A 35 13.21 2.24 8.30
CA SER A 35 14.45 3.01 8.11
C SER A 35 15.31 2.52 6.94
N ALA A 36 15.21 1.25 6.56
CA ALA A 36 15.93 0.72 5.40
C ALA A 36 15.53 1.41 4.08
N PHE A 37 14.34 2.02 4.00
CA PHE A 37 13.84 2.75 2.82
C PHE A 37 14.57 4.06 2.57
N ILE A 38 15.34 4.58 3.56
CA ILE A 38 16.19 5.77 3.38
C ILE A 38 17.18 5.56 2.20
N ASN A 39 17.64 4.32 2.00
CA ASN A 39 18.61 3.98 0.97
C ASN A 39 18.00 3.76 -0.43
N LEU A 40 16.69 3.95 -0.60
CA LEU A 40 16.11 3.98 -1.94
C LEU A 40 16.49 5.27 -2.67
N SER A 41 16.55 5.17 -3.99
CA SER A 41 16.75 6.33 -4.86
C SER A 41 15.98 6.14 -6.16
N PHE A 42 15.31 7.22 -6.57
CA PHE A 42 14.60 7.35 -7.82
C PHE A 42 15.36 8.32 -8.72
N ASN A 43 15.63 7.89 -9.94
CA ASN A 43 16.51 8.54 -10.88
C ASN A 43 15.67 9.07 -12.03
N LYS A 44 16.05 10.18 -12.66
CA LYS A 44 15.33 10.74 -13.84
C LYS A 44 15.19 9.79 -15.06
N ASN A 45 15.92 8.67 -15.05
CA ASN A 45 15.89 7.66 -16.10
C ASN A 45 14.99 6.48 -15.74
N ASP A 46 14.54 6.39 -14.49
CA ASP A 46 13.57 5.38 -14.10
C ASP A 46 12.27 5.66 -14.84
N ASP A 47 11.65 4.60 -15.36
CA ASP A 47 10.28 4.69 -15.84
C ASP A 47 9.28 4.35 -14.73
N ALA A 48 7.99 4.37 -15.06
CA ALA A 48 6.94 4.03 -14.11
C ALA A 48 7.10 2.61 -13.53
N TYR A 49 7.50 1.65 -14.36
CA TYR A 49 7.71 0.29 -13.90
C TYR A 49 8.89 0.21 -12.92
N ASP A 50 10.00 0.89 -13.21
CA ASP A 50 11.19 0.91 -12.34
C ASP A 50 10.87 1.46 -10.95
N VAL A 51 10.05 2.52 -10.87
CA VAL A 51 9.63 3.12 -9.60
C VAL A 51 8.86 2.11 -8.74
N ASP A 52 7.83 1.48 -9.30
CA ASP A 52 7.04 0.47 -8.59
C ASP A 52 7.87 -0.76 -8.23
N TYR A 53 8.71 -1.23 -9.16
CA TYR A 53 9.57 -2.38 -8.94
C TYR A 53 10.55 -2.13 -7.78
N LYS A 54 11.22 -0.98 -7.72
CA LYS A 54 12.11 -0.62 -6.61
C LYS A 54 11.40 -0.61 -5.26
N LEU A 55 10.17 -0.08 -5.21
CA LEU A 55 9.36 -0.11 -3.99
C LEU A 55 9.03 -1.54 -3.57
N ALA A 56 8.53 -2.36 -4.50
CA ALA A 56 8.13 -3.73 -4.22
C ALA A 56 9.32 -4.62 -3.83
N GLU A 57 10.45 -4.48 -4.51
CA GLU A 57 11.70 -5.16 -4.18
C GLU A 57 12.17 -4.79 -2.78
N LYS A 58 12.10 -3.50 -2.43
CA LYS A 58 12.49 -3.05 -1.09
C LYS A 58 11.58 -3.59 0.00
N ILE A 59 10.26 -3.58 -0.22
CA ILE A 59 9.27 -4.20 0.68
C ILE A 59 9.63 -5.67 0.92
N LYS A 60 9.88 -6.42 -0.16
CA LYS A 60 10.23 -7.84 -0.09
C LYS A 60 11.56 -8.10 0.64
N ALA A 61 12.56 -7.25 0.42
CA ALA A 61 13.86 -7.40 1.06
C ALA A 61 13.85 -7.08 2.57
N VAL A 62 13.00 -6.14 2.99
CA VAL A 62 12.98 -5.60 4.36
C VAL A 62 12.05 -6.41 5.28
N PHE A 63 10.87 -6.78 4.77
CA PHE A 63 9.85 -7.44 5.57
C PHE A 63 9.93 -8.96 5.43
N ASN A 64 9.70 -9.65 6.54
CA ASN A 64 9.82 -11.10 6.65
C ASN A 64 8.44 -11.75 6.85
N GLU A 65 8.42 -13.05 7.14
CA GLU A 65 7.24 -13.89 7.40
C GLU A 65 6.20 -13.31 8.39
N ALA A 66 6.57 -12.35 9.23
CA ALA A 66 5.64 -11.72 10.17
C ALA A 66 4.73 -10.67 9.53
N VAL A 67 5.01 -10.20 8.31
CA VAL A 67 4.19 -9.22 7.58
C VAL A 67 3.29 -9.95 6.59
N TYR A 68 1.99 -9.72 6.69
CA TYR A 68 0.99 -10.33 5.81
C TYR A 68 0.74 -9.48 4.57
N ALA A 69 0.62 -8.17 4.76
CA ALA A 69 0.49 -7.20 3.67
C ALA A 69 1.35 -5.99 3.97
N ALA A 70 2.00 -5.43 2.96
CA ALA A 70 2.70 -4.17 3.02
C ALA A 70 2.48 -3.39 1.75
N GLY A 71 2.60 -2.08 1.85
CA GLY A 71 2.52 -1.21 0.70
C GLY A 71 3.21 0.11 0.93
N ALA A 72 3.59 0.74 -0.17
CA ALA A 72 4.29 1.99 -0.16
C ALA A 72 3.82 2.88 -1.30
N SER A 73 3.95 4.19 -1.11
CA SER A 73 3.60 5.20 -2.09
C SER A 73 4.65 6.30 -2.12
N VAL A 74 5.05 6.74 -3.31
CA VAL A 74 6.05 7.79 -3.53
C VAL A 74 5.64 8.70 -4.68
N LYS A 75 5.96 10.00 -4.53
CA LYS A 75 5.88 10.98 -5.62
C LYS A 75 7.26 11.15 -6.25
N ALA A 76 7.49 10.45 -7.35
CA ALA A 76 8.65 10.65 -8.21
C ALA A 76 8.34 11.80 -9.20
N GLU A 77 8.88 13.00 -8.92
CA GLU A 77 8.53 14.24 -9.65
C GLU A 77 8.84 14.19 -11.16
N HIS A 78 9.74 13.30 -11.59
CA HIS A 78 10.06 13.13 -13.00
C HIS A 78 9.01 12.30 -13.78
N ILE A 79 8.10 11.58 -13.10
CA ILE A 79 7.01 10.83 -13.73
C ILE A 79 5.72 11.66 -13.68
N ILE A 80 5.37 12.24 -14.82
CA ILE A 80 4.22 13.15 -14.96
C ILE A 80 3.04 12.47 -15.66
N SER A 81 3.29 11.70 -16.72
CA SER A 81 2.24 11.23 -17.65
C SER A 81 1.59 9.90 -17.27
N GLN A 82 2.12 9.19 -16.27
CA GLN A 82 1.66 7.85 -15.90
C GLN A 82 1.37 7.79 -14.39
N SER A 83 0.27 7.14 -14.01
CA SER A 83 -0.05 6.83 -12.62
C SER A 83 0.86 5.69 -12.15
N THR A 84 1.68 5.93 -11.13
CA THR A 84 2.64 4.95 -10.58
C THR A 84 3.16 5.41 -9.21
N GLY A 85 4.14 4.71 -8.64
CA GLY A 85 4.71 5.00 -7.33
C GLY A 85 3.75 4.57 -6.24
N GLY A 86 3.10 3.43 -6.42
CA GLY A 86 2.11 2.86 -5.51
C GLY A 86 2.14 1.34 -5.61
N VAL A 87 2.55 0.68 -4.54
CA VAL A 87 2.61 -0.78 -4.49
C VAL A 87 1.93 -1.33 -3.25
N ILE A 88 1.25 -2.45 -3.39
CA ILE A 88 0.70 -3.23 -2.29
C ILE A 88 0.87 -4.72 -2.58
N GLY A 89 1.15 -5.51 -1.56
CA GLY A 89 1.23 -6.96 -1.72
C GLY A 89 1.63 -7.68 -0.45
N SER A 90 1.72 -8.99 -0.55
CA SER A 90 2.35 -9.83 0.48
C SER A 90 3.86 -9.88 0.22
N PRO A 91 4.73 -9.53 1.20
CA PRO A 91 6.18 -9.69 1.05
C PRO A 91 6.64 -11.15 0.81
N LYS A 92 5.75 -12.12 1.07
CA LYS A 92 6.03 -13.56 0.88
C LYS A 92 5.90 -14.00 -0.58
N GLU A 93 5.14 -13.26 -1.37
CA GLU A 93 4.80 -13.64 -2.73
C GLU A 93 5.78 -13.07 -3.75
N HIS A 94 5.71 -13.56 -4.99
CA HIS A 94 6.44 -12.97 -6.10
C HIS A 94 5.88 -11.60 -6.48
N ILE A 95 6.76 -10.67 -6.82
CA ILE A 95 6.38 -9.34 -7.33
C ILE A 95 5.67 -9.55 -8.67
N LYS A 96 4.47 -9.01 -8.80
CA LYS A 96 3.65 -9.04 -10.00
C LYS A 96 2.93 -7.70 -10.15
N SER A 97 2.65 -7.31 -11.39
CA SER A 97 1.79 -6.17 -11.67
C SER A 97 0.34 -6.50 -11.32
N ALA A 98 -0.43 -5.46 -10.99
CA ALA A 98 -1.86 -5.60 -10.71
C ALA A 98 -2.62 -6.09 -11.95
N ASP A 99 -3.42 -7.15 -11.79
CA ASP A 99 -4.30 -7.71 -12.82
C ASP A 99 -5.80 -7.53 -12.51
N GLY A 100 -6.11 -7.00 -11.32
CA GLY A 100 -7.48 -6.78 -10.86
C GLY A 100 -8.09 -7.94 -10.08
N ASP A 101 -7.33 -8.99 -9.80
CA ASP A 101 -7.81 -10.13 -9.04
C ASP A 101 -7.91 -9.85 -7.53
N ILE A 102 -8.82 -10.60 -6.88
CA ILE A 102 -8.94 -10.64 -5.42
C ILE A 102 -8.25 -11.91 -4.94
N GLU A 103 -7.12 -11.71 -4.26
CA GLU A 103 -6.24 -12.78 -3.82
C GLU A 103 -6.36 -13.00 -2.31
N TYR A 104 -6.37 -14.27 -1.87
CA TYR A 104 -6.23 -14.59 -0.45
C TYR A 104 -4.75 -14.66 -0.08
N ILE A 105 -4.32 -13.82 0.87
CA ILE A 105 -2.91 -13.67 1.25
C ILE A 105 -2.59 -14.21 2.66
N GLY A 106 -3.55 -14.91 3.29
CA GLY A 106 -3.37 -15.58 4.59
C GLY A 106 -3.95 -14.81 5.78
N ASP A 107 -4.12 -15.50 6.92
CA ASP A 107 -4.69 -14.94 8.18
C ASP A 107 -6.05 -14.21 8.01
N GLY A 108 -6.88 -14.68 7.08
CA GLY A 108 -8.17 -14.03 6.77
C GLY A 108 -8.04 -12.73 5.99
N LEU A 109 -6.85 -12.39 5.48
CA LEU A 109 -6.62 -11.21 4.64
C LEU A 109 -6.85 -11.55 3.18
N TYR A 110 -7.54 -10.63 2.52
CA TYR A 110 -7.63 -10.57 1.06
C TYR A 110 -6.96 -9.30 0.55
N LEU A 111 -6.38 -9.41 -0.64
CA LEU A 111 -5.74 -8.34 -1.38
C LEU A 111 -6.52 -8.09 -2.67
N LEU A 112 -6.73 -6.82 -2.99
CA LEU A 112 -7.20 -6.33 -4.27
C LEU A 112 -6.17 -5.33 -4.78
N SER A 113 -5.61 -5.57 -5.96
CA SER A 113 -4.73 -4.62 -6.64
C SER A 113 -5.30 -4.31 -8.02
N LEU A 114 -5.45 -3.03 -8.35
CA LEU A 114 -6.05 -2.58 -9.61
C LEU A 114 -5.08 -1.62 -10.32
N PRO A 115 -4.88 -1.76 -11.65
CA PRO A 115 -4.20 -0.74 -12.43
C PRO A 115 -4.84 0.64 -12.22
N GLU A 116 -4.02 1.64 -11.90
CA GLU A 116 -4.40 3.06 -11.67
C GLU A 116 -5.37 3.31 -10.49
N GLY A 117 -5.83 2.25 -9.83
CA GLY A 117 -6.78 2.31 -8.72
C GLY A 117 -6.10 2.11 -7.36
N PRO A 118 -6.84 2.34 -6.26
CA PRO A 118 -6.34 1.98 -4.95
C PRO A 118 -6.09 0.48 -4.85
N GLY A 119 -4.94 0.13 -4.30
CA GLY A 119 -4.68 -1.18 -3.75
C GLY A 119 -5.29 -1.29 -2.34
N VAL A 120 -5.96 -2.41 -2.05
CA VAL A 120 -6.61 -2.64 -0.75
C VAL A 120 -6.27 -4.02 -0.22
N ALA A 121 -5.79 -4.11 1.01
CA ALA A 121 -5.72 -5.36 1.76
C ALA A 121 -6.59 -5.26 3.01
N ALA A 122 -7.44 -6.25 3.29
CA ALA A 122 -8.34 -6.22 4.44
C ALA A 122 -8.59 -7.61 5.03
N LYS A 123 -8.67 -7.69 6.36
CA LYS A 123 -9.03 -8.93 7.06
C LYS A 123 -10.56 -9.01 7.14
N CYS A 124 -11.15 -9.71 6.18
CA CYS A 124 -12.58 -9.75 5.97
C CYS A 124 -13.01 -11.00 5.19
N GLU A 125 -14.30 -11.16 4.97
CA GLU A 125 -14.84 -12.14 4.04
C GLU A 125 -14.66 -11.68 2.58
N LYS A 126 -14.53 -12.62 1.65
CA LYS A 126 -14.25 -12.34 0.23
C LYS A 126 -15.31 -11.43 -0.41
N GLU A 127 -16.56 -11.57 0.01
CA GLU A 127 -17.70 -10.78 -0.48
C GLU A 127 -17.52 -9.28 -0.21
N ILE A 128 -16.88 -8.91 0.91
CA ILE A 128 -16.57 -7.52 1.25
C ILE A 128 -15.58 -6.95 0.24
N MET A 129 -14.58 -7.74 -0.18
CA MET A 129 -13.63 -7.30 -1.21
C MET A 129 -14.29 -7.11 -2.58
N TYR A 130 -15.26 -7.93 -2.96
CA TYR A 130 -16.04 -7.71 -4.19
C TYR A 130 -16.86 -6.41 -4.15
N GLN A 131 -17.38 -6.04 -2.97
CA GLN A 131 -18.06 -4.76 -2.79
C GLN A 131 -17.08 -3.58 -2.89
N ILE A 132 -15.87 -3.71 -2.31
CA ILE A 132 -14.80 -2.71 -2.46
C ILE A 132 -14.40 -2.55 -3.93
N TYR A 133 -14.20 -3.67 -4.64
CA TYR A 133 -13.95 -3.66 -6.08
C TYR A 133 -15.05 -2.93 -6.85
N SER A 134 -16.32 -3.16 -6.48
CA SER A 134 -17.47 -2.48 -7.08
C SER A 134 -17.48 -0.98 -6.77
N ILE A 135 -17.10 -0.56 -5.57
CA ILE A 135 -16.94 0.86 -5.20
C ILE A 135 -15.89 1.51 -6.11
N ILE A 136 -14.72 0.87 -6.26
CA ILE A 136 -13.62 1.39 -7.06
C ILE A 136 -14.02 1.51 -8.54
N LYS A 137 -14.57 0.44 -9.12
CA LYS A 137 -14.96 0.41 -10.55
C LYS A 137 -16.08 1.39 -10.90
N ASN A 138 -17.00 1.66 -9.97
CA ASN A 138 -18.11 2.57 -10.21
C ASN A 138 -17.81 4.01 -9.76
N SER A 139 -16.65 4.25 -9.15
CA SER A 139 -16.25 5.61 -8.77
C SER A 139 -16.03 6.45 -10.01
N LYS A 140 -16.64 7.63 -10.03
CA LYS A 140 -16.38 8.69 -11.02
C LYS A 140 -15.63 9.87 -10.41
N GLU A 141 -15.30 9.77 -9.13
CA GLU A 141 -14.64 10.82 -8.37
C GLU A 141 -13.14 10.57 -8.32
N GLY A 142 -12.40 11.57 -7.84
CA GLY A 142 -10.96 11.44 -7.62
C GLY A 142 -10.61 10.37 -6.58
N LYS A 143 -9.33 9.96 -6.58
CA LYS A 143 -8.80 8.90 -5.71
C LYS A 143 -9.08 9.12 -4.21
N GLN A 144 -9.07 10.37 -3.75
CA GLN A 144 -9.35 10.70 -2.35
C GLN A 144 -10.78 10.36 -1.94
N GLU A 145 -11.78 10.73 -2.75
CA GLU A 145 -13.19 10.44 -2.48
C GLU A 145 -13.46 8.93 -2.56
N CYS A 146 -12.83 8.25 -3.53
CA CYS A 146 -12.88 6.79 -3.61
C CYS A 146 -12.35 6.13 -2.32
N ASN A 147 -11.22 6.61 -1.79
CA ASN A 147 -10.64 6.09 -0.54
C ASN A 147 -11.53 6.33 0.68
N LEU A 148 -12.22 7.48 0.74
CA LEU A 148 -13.21 7.76 1.79
C LEU A 148 -14.37 6.75 1.73
N LYS A 149 -14.93 6.50 0.54
CA LYS A 149 -16.00 5.51 0.37
C LYS A 149 -15.59 4.09 0.76
N ILE A 150 -14.37 3.67 0.39
CA ILE A 150 -13.81 2.38 0.80
C ILE A 150 -13.71 2.32 2.33
N THR A 151 -13.19 3.38 2.95
CA THR A 151 -13.01 3.49 4.41
C THR A 151 -14.35 3.45 5.15
N GLU A 152 -15.35 4.21 4.68
CA GLU A 152 -16.70 4.21 5.24
C GLU A 152 -17.36 2.83 5.14
N TYR A 153 -17.22 2.16 4.00
CA TYR A 153 -17.76 0.82 3.80
C TYR A 153 -17.10 -0.20 4.73
N LEU A 154 -15.77 -0.19 4.84
CA LEU A 154 -15.02 -1.03 5.77
C LEU A 154 -15.45 -0.79 7.23
N ASN A 155 -15.62 0.46 7.62
CA ASN A 155 -16.09 0.82 8.96
C ASN A 155 -17.53 0.35 9.21
N LYS A 156 -18.44 0.49 8.23
CA LYS A 156 -19.82 -0.02 8.30
C LYS A 156 -19.86 -1.54 8.48
N CYS A 157 -18.91 -2.26 7.88
CA CYS A 157 -18.74 -3.69 8.05
C CYS A 157 -17.96 -4.09 9.31
N ASN A 158 -17.63 -3.14 10.19
CA ASN A 158 -16.82 -3.35 11.40
C ASN A 158 -15.43 -3.95 11.12
N ILE A 159 -14.84 -3.66 9.96
CA ILE A 159 -13.50 -4.10 9.62
C ILE A 159 -12.47 -3.17 10.25
N THR A 160 -11.58 -3.74 11.05
CA THR A 160 -10.59 -3.01 11.86
C THR A 160 -9.15 -3.22 11.41
N ASN A 161 -8.91 -4.11 10.44
CA ASN A 161 -7.57 -4.40 9.94
C ASN A 161 -7.58 -4.27 8.41
N TYR A 162 -7.08 -3.15 7.90
CA TYR A 162 -6.98 -2.89 6.48
C TYR A 162 -5.84 -1.92 6.13
N LEU A 163 -5.40 -2.00 4.89
CA LEU A 163 -4.38 -1.16 4.26
C LEU A 163 -4.95 -0.67 2.91
N ILE A 164 -4.82 0.63 2.64
CA ILE A 164 -5.17 1.25 1.36
C ILE A 164 -3.93 1.99 0.85
N VAL A 165 -3.60 1.80 -0.43
CA VAL A 165 -2.44 2.43 -1.09
C VAL A 165 -2.86 2.99 -2.45
N ASN A 166 -2.41 4.20 -2.77
CA ASN A 166 -2.50 4.72 -4.14
C ASN A 166 -1.11 4.96 -4.72
N ASP A 167 -1.07 5.02 -6.04
CA ASP A 167 0.01 5.67 -6.79
C ASP A 167 0.22 7.11 -6.34
N GLY A 168 1.47 7.45 -6.03
CA GLY A 168 1.86 8.81 -5.68
C GLY A 168 2.26 9.67 -6.87
N SER A 169 2.75 9.08 -7.95
CA SER A 169 3.30 9.74 -9.16
C SER A 169 2.29 9.82 -10.30
N GLY A 170 2.48 10.76 -11.22
CA GLY A 170 1.52 11.10 -12.28
C GLY A 170 0.77 12.41 -12.04
N GLU A 171 0.06 12.89 -13.06
CA GLU A 171 -0.69 14.14 -13.05
C GLU A 171 -1.77 14.12 -11.96
N ASN A 172 -1.78 15.14 -11.10
CA ASN A 172 -2.70 15.27 -9.96
C ASN A 172 -2.67 14.12 -8.92
N ASN A 173 -1.69 13.22 -8.98
CA ASN A 173 -1.49 12.21 -7.95
C ASN A 173 -0.65 12.75 -6.78
N ALA A 174 -0.94 12.23 -5.60
CA ALA A 174 -0.17 12.46 -4.38
C ALA A 174 -0.01 11.14 -3.64
N ALA A 175 1.15 10.96 -3.01
CA ALA A 175 1.43 9.73 -2.27
C ALA A 175 0.38 9.50 -1.18
N TYR A 176 -0.15 8.28 -1.10
CA TYR A 176 -1.20 7.94 -0.13
C TYR A 176 -1.04 6.51 0.36
N VAL A 177 -0.99 6.38 1.68
CA VAL A 177 -1.07 5.10 2.39
C VAL A 177 -1.92 5.31 3.65
N LEU A 178 -2.92 4.45 3.85
CA LEU A 178 -3.73 4.40 5.07
C LEU A 178 -3.66 2.99 5.66
N CYS A 179 -3.29 2.88 6.93
CA CYS A 179 -3.28 1.62 7.65
C CYS A 179 -4.15 1.72 8.90
N LYS A 180 -5.10 0.82 9.05
CA LYS A 180 -5.87 0.61 10.28
C LYS A 180 -5.64 -0.80 10.77
N ALA A 181 -5.26 -0.94 12.04
CA ALA A 181 -5.07 -2.22 12.72
C ALA A 181 -5.42 -2.06 14.20
N GLY A 182 -5.25 -3.12 15.00
CA GLY A 182 -5.44 -3.05 16.45
C GLY A 182 -4.54 -2.00 17.10
N ASP A 183 -3.23 -2.22 17.05
CA ASP A 183 -2.21 -1.21 17.39
C ASP A 183 -1.51 -0.79 16.10
N VAL A 184 -1.30 0.50 15.88
CA VAL A 184 -0.48 1.02 14.75
C VAL A 184 0.71 1.78 15.32
N TYR A 185 1.92 1.36 14.94
CA TYR A 185 3.16 2.01 15.35
C TYR A 185 3.54 3.07 14.31
N GLU A 186 3.56 4.33 14.73
CA GLU A 186 3.92 5.50 13.93
C GLU A 186 4.65 6.55 14.80
N LEU A 187 5.34 7.51 14.17
CA LEU A 187 5.94 8.64 14.90
C LEU A 187 4.81 9.59 15.37
N SER A 188 4.79 9.88 16.67
CA SER A 188 3.88 10.83 17.33
C SER A 188 4.18 12.28 16.97
#